data_AF-A0A376RR32-F1
#
_entry.id   AF-A0A376RR32-F1
#
_cell.length_a   1.000
_cell.length_b   1.000
_cell.length_c   1.000
_cell.angle_alpha   90.00
_cell.angle_beta   90.00
_cell.angle_gamma   90.00
#
_symmetry.space_group_name_H-M   'P 1'
#
loop_
_entity.id
_entity.type
_entity.pdbx_description
1 polymer ?
#
loop_
_entity_poly.entity_id
_entity_poly.type
_entity_poly.pdbx_seq_one_letter_code
_entity_poly.pdbx_strand_id
1 'polypeptide(L)' 'MELYLDTANVAEVERLARIFPIAGVTTNPSIIAASKESIWEVLRVCKKRLVMRAFCLLRL' A
#
# COMPACT_ATOMS: atom_id res chain seq x y z
N MET A 1 -11.06 9.96 -11.25
CA MET A 1 -10.12 10.30 -10.17
C MET A 1 -9.67 8.99 -9.52
N GLU A 2 -8.37 8.78 -9.32
CA GLU A 2 -7.82 7.56 -8.71
C GLU A 2 -7.32 7.87 -7.29
N LEU A 3 -7.74 7.08 -6.29
CA LEU A 3 -7.38 7.27 -4.88
C LEU A 3 -6.23 6.34 -4.49
N TYR A 4 -5.16 6.91 -3.94
CA TYR A 4 -4.01 6.17 -3.45
C TYR A 4 -3.80 6.42 -1.95
N LEU A 5 -3.35 5.40 -1.21
CA LEU A 5 -2.90 5.54 0.18
C LEU A 5 -1.39 5.58 0.24
N ASP A 6 -0.82 6.50 1.01
CA ASP A 6 0.63 6.58 1.24
C ASP A 6 1.00 5.94 2.59
N THR A 7 1.09 4.60 2.61
CA THR A 7 1.25 3.84 3.85
C THR A 7 1.93 2.49 3.59
N ALA A 8 2.52 1.92 4.64
CA ALA A 8 2.99 0.54 4.66
C ALA A 8 2.22 -0.32 5.67
N ASN A 9 1.18 0.24 6.31
CA ASN A 9 0.37 -0.48 7.27
C ASN A 9 -0.67 -1.36 6.56
N VAL A 10 -0.41 -2.67 6.55
CA VAL A 10 -1.29 -3.68 5.95
C VAL A 10 -2.71 -3.62 6.50
N ALA A 11 -2.88 -3.52 7.81
CA ALA A 11 -4.20 -3.52 8.45
C ALA A 11 -5.03 -2.28 8.07
N GLU A 12 -4.37 -1.14 7.93
CA GLU A 12 -5.01 0.10 7.47
C GLU A 12 -5.51 -0.03 6.03
N VAL A 13 -4.65 -0.53 5.13
CA VAL A 13 -4.99 -0.76 3.72
C VAL A 13 -6.18 -1.71 3.62
N GLU A 14 -6.17 -2.82 4.36
CA GLU A 14 -7.28 -3.79 4.35
C GLU A 14 -8.59 -3.19 4.87
N ARG A 15 -8.51 -2.34 5.90
CA ARG A 15 -9.69 -1.67 6.45
C ARG A 15 -10.27 -0.67 5.46
N LEU A 16 -9.43 0.18 4.88
CA LEU A 16 -9.86 1.26 4.00
C LEU A 16 -10.28 0.76 2.62
N ALA A 17 -9.65 -0.29 2.10
CA ALA A 17 -10.02 -0.90 0.81
C ALA A 17 -11.44 -1.50 0.81
N ARG A 18 -12.03 -1.76 1.98
CA ARG A 18 -13.44 -2.18 2.11
C ARG A 18 -14.43 -1.01 2.06
N ILE A 19 -13.96 0.22 2.30
CA ILE A 19 -14.80 1.41 2.47
C ILE A 19 -14.66 2.34 1.27
N PHE A 20 -13.45 2.49 0.74
CA PHE A 20 -13.11 3.42 -0.33
C PHE A 20 -12.73 2.69 -1.61
N PRO A 21 -13.00 3.28 -2.79
CA PRO A 21 -12.53 2.77 -4.07
C PRO A 21 -11.05 3.11 -4.28
N ILE A 22 -10.18 2.40 -3.55
CA ILE A 22 -8.72 2.60 -3.58
C ILE A 22 -8.14 1.98 -4.86
N ALA A 23 -7.42 2.78 -5.63
CA ALA A 23 -6.74 2.35 -6.85
C ALA A 23 -5.39 1.68 -6.57
N GLY A 24 -4.72 2.08 -5.48
CA GLY A 24 -3.43 1.52 -5.10
C GLY A 24 -2.89 2.06 -3.78
N VAL A 25 -1.68 1.62 -3.44
CA VAL A 25 -0.91 2.11 -2.30
C VAL A 25 0.44 2.58 -2.82
N THR A 26 0.84 3.78 -2.43
CA THR A 26 2.20 4.30 -2.58
C THR A 26 2.96 4.10 -1.28
N THR A 27 4.27 3.94 -1.37
CA THR A 27 5.13 3.87 -0.20
C THR A 27 6.47 4.46 -0.55
N ASN A 28 7.28 4.81 0.44
CA ASN A 28 8.65 5.24 0.23
C ASN A 28 9.55 4.59 1.30
N PRO A 29 10.88 4.60 1.13
CA PRO A 29 11.79 3.97 2.09
C PRO A 29 11.59 4.44 3.55
N SER A 30 11.26 5.73 3.75
CA SER A 30 11.00 6.29 5.08
C SER A 30 9.74 5.74 5.74
N ILE A 31 8.66 5.57 4.97
CA ILE A 31 7.39 4.96 5.46
C ILE A 31 7.62 3.50 5.82
N ILE A 32 8.36 2.75 4.98
CA ILE A 32 8.69 1.35 5.25
C ILE A 32 9.53 1.23 6.54
N ALA A 33 10.56 2.06 6.67
CA ALA A 33 11.42 2.10 7.86
C ALA A 33 10.62 2.40 9.15
N ALA A 34 9.59 3.26 9.07
CA ALA A 34 8.72 3.57 10.20
C ALA A 34 7.70 2.46 10.51
N SER A 35 7.26 1.70 9.51
CA SER A 35 6.19 0.71 9.66
C SER A 35 6.59 -0.53 10.46
N LYS A 36 7.89 -0.82 10.57
CA LYS A 36 8.46 -2.09 11.11
C LYS A 36 7.98 -3.35 10.38
N GLU A 37 7.22 -3.20 9.29
CA GLU A 37 6.79 -4.28 8.42
C GLU A 37 7.90 -4.63 7.43
N SER A 38 7.96 -5.90 7.03
CA SER A 38 8.88 -6.27 5.94
C SER A 38 8.33 -5.78 4.60
N ILE A 39 9.21 -5.24 3.75
CA ILE A 39 8.81 -4.79 2.40
C ILE A 39 8.09 -5.90 1.61
N TRP A 40 8.50 -7.16 1.83
CA TRP A 40 7.89 -8.33 1.19
C TRP A 40 6.45 -8.56 1.65
N GLU A 41 6.16 -8.35 2.93
CA GLU A 41 4.81 -8.42 3.50
C GLU A 41 3.90 -7.37 2.87
N VAL A 42 4.38 -6.12 2.80
CA VAL A 42 3.66 -4.98 2.23
C VAL A 42 3.36 -5.23 0.75
N LEU A 43 4.37 -5.65 -0.03
CA LEU A 43 4.20 -5.97 -1.46
C LEU A 43 3.25 -7.14 -1.69
N ARG A 44 3.29 -8.18 -0.83
CA ARG A 44 2.40 -9.34 -0.91
C ARG A 44 0.93 -8.95 -0.74
N VAL A 45 0.63 -8.05 0.21
CA VAL A 45 -0.73 -7.57 0.46
C VAL A 45 -1.21 -6.69 -0.70
N CYS A 46 -0.37 -5.77 -1.17
CA CYS A 46 -0.71 -4.91 -2.31
C CYS A 46 -1.10 -5.71 -3.55
N LYS A 47 -0.35 -6.79 -3.89
CA LYS A 47 -0.67 -7.66 -5.03
C LYS A 47 -1.96 -8.47 -4.88
N LYS A 48 -2.32 -8.86 -3.66
CA LYS A 48 -3.49 -9.73 -3.41
C LYS A 48 -4.81 -8.96 -3.35
N ARG A 49 -4.79 -7.72 -2.86
CA ARG A 49 -6.01 -7.01 -2.45
C ARG A 49 -6.42 -5.87 -3.38
N LEU A 50 -5.46 -5.30 -4.13
CA LEU A 50 -5.71 -4.14 -4.97
C LEU A 50 -5.71 -4.56 -6.43
N VAL A 51 -6.61 -3.95 -7.22
CA VAL A 51 -6.57 -4.05 -8.68
C VAL A 51 -5.17 -3.60 -9.11
N MET A 52 -4.50 -4.43 -9.91
CA MET A 52 -3.07 -4.47 -10.19
C MET A 52 -2.47 -3.22 -10.89
N ARG A 53 -3.01 -2.02 -10.67
CA ARG A 53 -2.37 -0.73 -10.97
C ARG A 53 -1.56 -0.19 -9.79
N ALA A 54 -1.48 -0.94 -8.69
CA ALA A 54 -0.62 -0.64 -7.55
C ALA A 54 0.87 -0.77 -7.94
N PHE A 55 1.34 0.24 -8.67
CA PHE A 55 2.70 0.72 -8.54
C PHE A 55 2.88 1.02 -7.05
N CYS A 56 3.43 0.06 -6.32
CA CYS A 56 4.25 0.36 -5.16
C CYS A 56 5.45 1.13 -5.75
N LEU A 57 5.21 2.39 -6.14
CA LEU A 57 6.24 3.35 -6.50
C LEU A 57 7.03 3.47 -5.22
N LEU A 58 8.06 2.64 -5.03
CA LEU A 58 9.25 3.12 -4.33
C LEU A 58 9.65 4.37 -5.12
N ARG A 59 9.14 5.53 -4.71
CA ARG A 59 9.86 6.77 -4.95
C ARG A 59 11.15 6.61 -4.14
N LEU A 60 12.18 6.08 -4.81
CA LEU A 60 13.56 6.36 -4.44
C LEU A 60 13.79 7.86 -4.60
#